data_AF-A0A8T4ZDE3-F1
#
_entry.id   AF-A0A8T4ZDE3-F1
#
_cell.length_a   1.000
_cell.length_b   1.000
_cell.length_c   1.000
_cell.angle_alpha   90.00
_cell.angle_beta   90.00
_cell.angle_gamma   90.00
#
_symmetry.space_group_name_H-M   'P 1'
#
loop_
_entity.id
_entity.type
_entity.pdbx_description
1 polymer ?
#
loop_
_entity_poly.entity_id
_entity_poly.type
_entity_poly.pdbx_seq_one_letter_code
_entity_poly.pdbx_strand_id
1 'polypeptide(L)'
;TEAARKVQEGVLEIILKERSPKKAVEYVRSFLKDLFMGKVSYKDLILWKTITKDLREYKVRAPHVEAAKKLIERGWKLSLGDKVGYVITSKPGSLYDKAEPYILASLKDVDLRYYAERQIIPATLRVLEQFGVKEEDLMVS
;
A
#
# COMPACT_ATOMS: atom_id res chain seq x y z
N THR A 1 1.55 -0.80 -3.86
CA THR A 1 0.51 0.21 -4.19
C THR A 1 1.03 1.16 -5.23
N GLU A 2 0.17 1.99 -5.82
CA GLU A 2 0.62 3.03 -6.76
C GLU A 2 1.53 4.06 -6.06
N ALA A 3 1.26 4.41 -4.79
CA ALA A 3 2.16 5.20 -3.98
C ALA A 3 3.57 4.59 -3.87
N ALA A 4 3.68 3.31 -3.50
CA ALA A 4 4.97 2.64 -3.38
C ALA A 4 5.73 2.58 -4.72
N ARG A 5 5.01 2.36 -5.84
CA ARG A 5 5.59 2.37 -7.20
C ARG A 5 6.19 3.74 -7.53
N LYS A 6 5.42 4.82 -7.34
CA LYS A 6 5.87 6.20 -7.61
C LYS A 6 7.11 6.58 -6.80
N VAL A 7 7.13 6.24 -5.50
CA VAL A 7 8.29 6.54 -4.65
C VAL A 7 9.50 5.72 -5.06
N GLN A 8 9.33 4.44 -5.38
CA GLN A 8 10.44 3.60 -5.86
C GLN A 8 11.03 4.14 -7.18
N GLU A 9 10.17 4.59 -8.10
CA GLU A 9 10.60 5.23 -9.36
C GLU A 9 11.36 6.53 -9.11
N GLY A 10 10.87 7.39 -8.21
CA GLY A 10 11.59 8.61 -7.82
C GLY A 10 12.95 8.33 -7.19
N VAL A 11 13.05 7.29 -6.35
CA VAL A 11 14.32 6.83 -5.79
C VAL A 11 15.28 6.37 -6.90
N LEU A 12 14.81 5.52 -7.82
CA LEU A 12 15.63 5.06 -8.94
C LEU A 12 16.12 6.24 -9.81
N GLU A 13 15.25 7.20 -10.08
CA GLU A 13 15.60 8.39 -10.85
C GLU A 13 16.72 9.19 -10.19
N ILE A 14 16.61 9.48 -8.88
CA ILE A 14 17.64 10.21 -8.13
C ILE A 14 18.96 9.43 -8.13
N ILE A 15 18.91 8.11 -7.93
CA ILE A 15 20.12 7.27 -7.94
C ILE A 15 20.79 7.27 -9.32
N LEU A 16 20.02 7.09 -10.40
CA LEU A 16 20.59 6.94 -11.74
C LEU A 16 21.08 8.27 -12.33
N LYS A 17 20.34 9.36 -12.10
CA LYS A 17 20.68 10.68 -12.66
C LYS A 17 21.63 11.47 -11.78
N GLU A 18 21.40 11.47 -10.47
CA GLU A 18 22.13 12.33 -9.53
C GLU A 18 23.20 11.57 -8.73
N ARG A 19 23.18 10.23 -8.76
CA ARG A 19 24.15 9.38 -8.05
C ARG A 19 24.22 9.69 -6.55
N SER A 20 23.09 10.05 -5.94
CA SER A 20 23.02 10.47 -4.53
C SER A 20 22.06 9.63 -3.70
N PRO A 21 22.56 8.58 -3.00
CA PRO A 21 21.76 7.81 -2.04
C PRO A 21 21.19 8.67 -0.92
N LYS A 22 21.95 9.67 -0.45
CA LYS A 22 21.49 10.62 0.58
C LYS A 22 20.23 11.39 0.13
N LYS A 23 20.24 11.93 -1.11
CA LYS A 23 19.09 12.65 -1.64
C LYS A 23 17.87 11.73 -1.83
N ALA A 24 18.10 10.48 -2.21
CA ALA A 24 17.03 9.49 -2.31
C ALA A 24 16.41 9.17 -0.94
N VAL A 25 17.21 9.06 0.12
CA VAL A 25 16.72 8.92 1.50
C VAL A 25 15.88 10.13 1.92
N GLU A 26 16.35 11.35 1.68
CA GLU A 26 15.61 12.59 1.97
C GLU A 26 14.27 12.65 1.22
N TYR A 27 14.25 12.23 -0.05
CA TYR A 27 13.04 12.12 -0.85
C TYR A 27 12.03 11.15 -0.23
N VAL A 28 12.46 9.95 0.18
CA VAL A 28 11.58 8.97 0.83
C VAL A 28 11.03 9.52 2.15
N ARG A 29 11.88 10.11 3.00
CA ARG A 29 11.45 10.73 4.27
C ARG A 29 10.42 11.83 4.05
N SER A 30 10.63 12.69 3.04
CA SER A 30 9.67 13.73 2.67
C SER A 30 8.32 13.13 2.26
N PHE A 31 8.34 12.08 1.43
CA PHE A 31 7.11 11.40 1.03
C PHE A 31 6.38 10.77 2.22
N LEU A 32 7.11 10.12 3.15
CA LEU A 32 6.53 9.54 4.36
C LEU A 32 5.88 10.62 5.24
N LYS A 33 6.50 11.79 5.37
CA LYS A 33 5.90 12.94 6.07
C LYS A 33 4.58 13.36 5.41
N ASP A 34 4.56 13.51 4.09
CA ASP A 34 3.34 13.88 3.36
C ASP A 34 2.25 12.79 3.43
N LEU A 35 2.64 11.51 3.46
CA LEU A 35 1.72 10.39 3.71
C LEU A 35 1.05 10.55 5.07
N PHE A 36 1.81 10.73 6.16
CA PHE A 36 1.26 10.86 7.51
C PHE A 36 0.46 12.15 7.72
N MET A 37 0.75 13.20 6.96
CA MET A 37 -0.07 14.41 6.90
C MET A 37 -1.35 14.26 6.06
N GLY A 38 -1.61 13.07 5.47
CA GLY A 38 -2.79 12.82 4.65
C GLY A 38 -2.80 13.55 3.31
N LYS A 39 -1.64 13.96 2.80
CA LYS A 39 -1.52 14.67 1.51
C LYS A 39 -1.37 13.72 0.32
N VAL A 40 -1.04 12.45 0.56
CA VAL A 40 -0.99 11.42 -0.49
C VAL A 40 -2.41 11.09 -0.94
N SER A 41 -2.61 11.04 -2.26
CA SER A 41 -3.90 10.72 -2.86
C SER A 41 -4.45 9.38 -2.37
N TYR A 42 -5.70 9.37 -1.92
CA TYR A 42 -6.39 8.14 -1.52
C TYR A 42 -6.36 7.06 -2.60
N LYS A 43 -6.48 7.46 -3.88
CA LYS A 43 -6.42 6.54 -5.02
C LYS A 43 -5.08 5.80 -5.10
N ASP A 44 -4.00 6.43 -4.69
CA ASP A 44 -2.66 5.84 -4.72
C ASP A 44 -2.44 4.79 -3.61
N LEU A 45 -3.34 4.76 -2.62
CA LEU A 45 -3.35 3.80 -1.51
C LEU A 45 -4.26 2.59 -1.78
N ILE A 46 -4.98 2.54 -2.91
CA ILE A 46 -5.85 1.40 -3.22
C ILE A 46 -4.99 0.19 -3.60
N LEU A 47 -5.23 -0.94 -2.93
CA LEU A 47 -4.71 -2.25 -3.27
C LEU A 47 -5.68 -2.92 -4.24
N TRP A 48 -5.18 -3.27 -5.43
CA TRP A 48 -5.96 -3.95 -6.45
C TRP A 48 -5.56 -5.42 -6.52
N LYS A 49 -6.54 -6.32 -6.46
CA LYS A 49 -6.32 -7.75 -6.66
C LYS A 49 -7.40 -8.38 -7.52
N THR A 50 -7.00 -9.21 -8.46
CA THR A 50 -7.91 -9.98 -9.31
C THR A 50 -8.48 -11.18 -8.55
N ILE A 51 -9.79 -11.42 -8.68
CA ILE A 51 -10.44 -12.64 -8.22
C ILE A 51 -10.13 -13.76 -9.19
N THR A 52 -9.38 -14.76 -8.73
CA THR A 52 -8.87 -15.86 -9.56
C THR A 52 -9.57 -17.19 -9.31
N LYS A 53 -10.40 -17.25 -8.27
CA LYS A 53 -11.18 -18.43 -7.86
C LYS A 53 -12.54 -18.00 -7.35
N ASP A 54 -13.49 -18.93 -7.26
CA ASP A 54 -14.77 -18.65 -6.61
C ASP A 54 -14.51 -18.28 -5.14
N LEU A 55 -15.23 -17.28 -4.62
CA LEU A 55 -15.03 -16.80 -3.25
C LEU A 55 -15.25 -17.88 -2.18
N ARG A 56 -16.05 -18.92 -2.49
CA ARG A 56 -16.29 -20.08 -1.61
C ARG A 56 -15.09 -21.04 -1.57
N GLU A 57 -14.21 -21.01 -2.57
CA GLU A 57 -13.04 -21.88 -2.65
C GLU A 57 -11.82 -21.35 -1.89
N TYR A 58 -11.85 -20.08 -1.45
CA TYR A 58 -10.77 -19.51 -0.65
C TYR A 58 -10.78 -20.08 0.76
N LYS A 59 -9.92 -21.08 0.98
CA LYS A 59 -9.69 -21.70 2.30
C LYS A 59 -9.00 -20.76 3.30
N VAL A 60 -8.28 -19.76 2.80
CA VAL A 60 -7.53 -18.79 3.60
C VAL A 60 -8.24 -17.44 3.55
N ARG A 61 -8.45 -16.83 4.73
CA ARG A 61 -8.97 -15.45 4.84
C ARG A 61 -7.90 -14.47 4.36
N ALA A 62 -8.03 -14.03 3.12
CA ALA A 62 -7.14 -13.04 2.52
C ALA A 62 -7.84 -11.66 2.46
N PRO A 63 -7.10 -10.54 2.62
CA PRO A 63 -7.67 -9.18 2.62
C PRO A 63 -8.61 -8.88 1.44
N HIS A 64 -8.19 -9.19 0.21
CA HIS A 64 -8.99 -8.97 -0.99
C HIS A 64 -10.26 -9.83 -1.05
N VAL A 65 -10.25 -11.02 -0.44
CA VAL A 65 -11.41 -11.93 -0.38
C VAL A 65 -12.44 -11.38 0.60
N GLU A 66 -12.01 -10.91 1.77
CA GLU A 66 -12.91 -10.30 2.75
C GLU A 66 -13.51 -8.98 2.22
N ALA A 67 -12.72 -8.18 1.51
CA ALA A 67 -13.25 -7.01 0.81
C ALA A 67 -14.29 -7.41 -0.26
N ALA A 68 -14.02 -8.45 -1.06
CA ALA A 68 -14.97 -8.95 -2.05
C ALA A 68 -16.29 -9.42 -1.42
N LYS A 69 -16.23 -10.16 -0.30
CA LYS A 69 -17.41 -10.60 0.45
C LYS A 69 -18.24 -9.42 0.94
N LYS A 70 -17.60 -8.40 1.54
CA LYS A 70 -18.26 -7.16 1.99
C LYS A 70 -18.95 -6.39 0.86
N LEU A 71 -18.43 -6.47 -0.38
CA LEU A 71 -19.07 -5.88 -1.56
C LEU A 71 -20.33 -6.67 -1.95
N ILE A 72 -20.23 -8.00 -1.98
CA ILE A 72 -21.35 -8.89 -2.32
C ILE A 72 -22.48 -8.78 -1.31
N GLU A 73 -22.17 -8.74 -0.02
CA GLU A 73 -23.14 -8.50 1.06
C GLU A 73 -23.90 -7.17 0.87
N ARG A 74 -23.28 -6.19 0.20
CA ARG A 74 -23.89 -4.91 -0.17
C ARG A 74 -24.49 -4.88 -1.58
N GLY A 75 -24.70 -6.04 -2.19
CA GLY A 75 -25.41 -6.19 -3.46
C GLY A 75 -24.55 -6.03 -4.72
N TRP A 76 -23.22 -5.92 -4.59
CA TRP A 76 -22.34 -5.90 -5.76
C TRP A 76 -22.22 -7.30 -6.37
N LYS A 77 -22.19 -7.37 -7.69
CA LYS A 77 -21.89 -8.61 -8.43
C LYS A 77 -20.42 -8.63 -8.80
N LEU A 78 -19.71 -9.68 -8.39
CA LEU A 78 -18.30 -9.91 -8.72
C LEU A 78 -18.16 -11.29 -9.37
N SER A 79 -17.35 -11.35 -10.42
CA SER A 79 -17.07 -12.54 -11.22
C SER A 79 -15.58 -12.88 -11.21
N LEU A 80 -15.25 -14.09 -11.63
CA LEU A 80 -13.86 -14.48 -11.93
C LEU A 80 -13.27 -13.50 -12.96
N GLY A 81 -12.06 -13.02 -12.68
CA GLY A 81 -11.38 -12.03 -13.52
C GLY A 81 -11.60 -10.57 -13.07
N ASP A 82 -12.61 -10.29 -12.24
CA ASP A 82 -12.83 -8.94 -11.73
C ASP A 82 -11.70 -8.50 -10.79
N LYS A 83 -11.42 -7.18 -10.79
CA LYS A 83 -10.48 -6.57 -9.85
C LYS A 83 -11.23 -6.00 -8.66
N VAL A 84 -10.82 -6.42 -7.47
CA VAL A 84 -11.29 -5.86 -6.20
C VAL A 84 -10.26 -4.86 -5.70
N GLY A 85 -10.72 -3.61 -5.55
CA GLY A 85 -9.98 -2.55 -4.88
C GLY A 85 -10.30 -2.54 -3.39
N TYR A 86 -9.30 -2.45 -2.54
CA TYR A 86 -9.47 -2.35 -1.10
C TYR A 86 -8.36 -1.54 -0.46
N VAL A 87 -8.57 -1.10 0.77
CA VAL A 87 -7.58 -0.43 1.61
C VAL A 87 -7.44 -1.17 2.93
N ILE A 88 -6.28 -1.03 3.56
CA ILE A 88 -6.07 -1.50 4.94
C ILE A 88 -6.41 -0.36 5.89
N THR A 89 -7.35 -0.61 6.79
CA THR A 89 -7.86 0.38 7.74
C THR A 89 -7.25 0.21 9.13
N SER A 90 -7.37 1.23 9.97
CA SER A 90 -6.90 1.23 11.36
C SER A 90 -7.78 0.44 12.32
N LYS A 91 -8.74 -0.35 11.81
CA LYS A 91 -9.60 -1.23 12.63
C LYS A 91 -8.74 -2.24 13.43
N PRO A 92 -9.16 -2.66 14.63
CA PRO A 92 -8.47 -3.72 15.35
C PRO A 92 -8.62 -5.07 14.64
N GLY A 93 -7.75 -6.02 15.00
CA GLY A 93 -7.78 -7.38 14.47
C GLY A 93 -6.70 -7.66 13.44
N SER A 94 -6.87 -8.77 12.74
CA SER A 94 -5.88 -9.25 11.77
C SER A 94 -5.91 -8.41 10.48
N LEU A 95 -4.94 -8.62 9.61
CA LEU A 95 -4.86 -7.89 8.34
C LEU A 95 -6.10 -8.08 7.45
N TYR A 96 -6.75 -9.25 7.51
CA TYR A 96 -7.96 -9.51 6.72
C TYR A 96 -9.19 -8.78 7.31
N ASP A 97 -9.26 -8.59 8.64
CA ASP A 97 -10.35 -7.84 9.29
C ASP A 97 -10.25 -6.34 8.98
N LYS A 98 -9.01 -5.85 8.88
CA LYS A 98 -8.67 -4.48 8.51
C LYS A 98 -8.98 -4.13 7.06
N ALA A 99 -9.17 -5.11 6.18
CA ALA A 99 -9.40 -4.86 4.76
C ALA A 99 -10.82 -4.33 4.53
N GLU A 100 -10.94 -3.15 3.91
CA GLU A 100 -12.22 -2.53 3.55
C GLU A 100 -12.25 -2.23 2.06
N PRO A 101 -13.36 -2.52 1.33
CA PRO A 101 -13.48 -2.10 -0.05
C PRO A 101 -13.27 -0.60 -0.18
N TYR A 102 -12.48 -0.18 -1.17
CA TYR A 102 -12.03 1.22 -1.24
C TYR A 102 -13.19 2.22 -1.38
N ILE A 103 -14.31 1.79 -1.97
CA ILE A 103 -15.52 2.62 -2.14
C ILE A 103 -16.30 2.82 -0.84
N LEU A 104 -16.01 2.02 0.20
CA LEU A 104 -16.69 2.04 1.49
C LEU A 104 -15.81 2.59 2.61
N ALA A 105 -14.61 3.07 2.26
CA ALA A 105 -13.65 3.68 3.17
C ALA A 105 -13.24 5.04 2.64
N SER A 106 -12.72 5.86 3.55
CA SER A 106 -12.13 7.16 3.26
C SER A 106 -10.66 7.16 3.66
N LEU A 107 -9.93 8.21 3.27
CA LEU A 107 -8.53 8.38 3.68
C LEU A 107 -8.35 8.36 5.22
N LYS A 108 -9.34 8.85 5.97
CA LYS A 108 -9.30 8.90 7.44
C LYS A 108 -9.32 7.52 8.09
N ASP A 109 -9.85 6.53 7.38
CA ASP A 109 -9.95 5.16 7.88
C ASP A 109 -8.66 4.36 7.68
N VAL A 110 -7.78 4.83 6.78
CA VAL A 110 -6.60 4.10 6.31
C VAL A 110 -5.54 4.00 7.40
N ASP A 111 -4.95 2.81 7.56
CA ASP A 111 -3.77 2.57 8.39
C ASP A 111 -2.53 3.06 7.64
N LEU A 112 -2.25 4.37 7.67
CA LEU A 112 -1.13 4.96 6.94
C LEU A 112 0.23 4.35 7.31
N ARG A 113 0.37 3.87 8.56
CA ARG A 113 1.57 3.18 9.04
C ARG A 113 1.77 1.86 8.32
N TYR A 114 0.71 1.09 8.08
CA TYR A 114 0.77 -0.11 7.24
C TYR A 114 1.36 0.20 5.86
N TYR A 115 0.96 1.31 5.21
CA TYR A 115 1.47 1.66 3.89
C TYR A 115 2.94 2.12 3.92
N ALA A 116 3.33 2.88 4.94
CA ALA A 116 4.72 3.25 5.16
C ALA A 116 5.61 1.99 5.32
N GLU A 117 5.30 1.15 6.31
CA GLU A 117 6.14 0.03 6.76
C GLU A 117 6.05 -1.20 5.85
N ARG A 118 4.87 -1.48 5.27
CA ARG A 118 4.65 -2.73 4.51
C ARG A 118 4.68 -2.54 3.01
N GLN A 119 4.72 -1.30 2.51
CA GLN A 119 4.71 -1.02 1.07
C GLN A 119 5.82 -0.08 0.64
N ILE A 120 5.87 1.13 1.19
CA ILE A 120 6.79 2.18 0.71
C ILE A 120 8.22 1.87 1.10
N ILE A 121 8.50 1.71 2.39
CA ILE A 121 9.85 1.43 2.91
C ILE A 121 10.46 0.17 2.26
N PRO A 122 9.78 -0.99 2.21
CA PRO A 122 10.33 -2.17 1.56
C PRO A 122 10.58 -1.99 0.06
N ALA A 123 9.72 -1.25 -0.66
CA ALA A 123 9.91 -1.01 -2.08
C ALA A 123 11.15 -0.15 -2.36
N THR A 124 11.38 0.87 -1.54
CA THR A 124 12.54 1.77 -1.68
C THR A 124 13.84 1.11 -1.21
N LEU A 125 13.79 0.30 -0.14
CA LEU A 125 14.97 -0.40 0.39
C LEU A 125 15.55 -1.40 -0.60
N ARG A 126 14.72 -2.09 -1.40
CA ARG A 126 15.21 -2.97 -2.49
C ARG A 126 16.24 -2.31 -3.41
N VAL A 127 16.17 -0.99 -3.55
CA VAL A 127 17.13 -0.19 -4.32
C VAL A 127 18.23 0.33 -3.40
N LEU A 128 17.85 0.95 -2.28
CA LEU A 128 18.77 1.71 -1.42
C LEU A 128 19.72 0.84 -0.58
N GLU A 129 19.36 -0.40 -0.28
CA GLU A 129 20.22 -1.35 0.43
C GLU A 129 21.53 -1.63 -0.34
N GLN A 130 21.48 -1.60 -1.67
CA GLN A 130 22.67 -1.73 -2.53
C GLN A 130 23.66 -0.55 -2.34
N PHE A 131 23.21 0.53 -1.71
CA PHE A 131 24.01 1.72 -1.40
C PHE A 131 24.24 1.88 0.11
N GLY A 132 24.02 0.82 0.90
CA GLY A 132 24.31 0.79 2.34
C GLY A 132 23.26 1.46 3.23
N VAL A 133 22.11 1.87 2.68
CA VAL A 133 20.99 2.44 3.44
C VAL A 133 20.23 1.33 4.16
N LYS A 134 19.88 1.56 5.42
CA LYS A 134 19.09 0.66 6.26
C LYS A 134 17.68 1.19 6.47
N GLU A 135 16.77 0.35 6.93
CA GLU A 135 15.39 0.74 7.24
C GLU A 135 15.32 1.90 8.24
N GLU A 136 16.19 1.88 9.26
CA GLU A 136 16.34 2.93 10.28
C GLU A 136 16.64 4.31 9.66
N ASP A 137 17.34 4.33 8.51
CA ASP A 137 17.64 5.57 7.79
C ASP A 137 16.41 6.15 7.10
N LEU A 138 15.33 5.38 6.91
CA LEU A 138 14.10 5.86 6.25
C LEU A 138 13.01 6.24 7.25
N MET A 139 13.06 5.68 8.47
CA MET A 139 12.07 5.98 9.50
C MET A 139 12.14 7.45 9.92
N VAL A 140 10.98 8.10 9.94
CA VAL A 140 10.82 9.48 10.42
C VAL A 140 10.30 9.38 11.85
N SER A 141 11.05 9.92 12.81
CA SER A 141 10.65 10.03 14.21
C SER A 141 9.53 11.04 14.45
#